data_AF-A0A949MEH7-F1
#
_entry.id   AF-A0A949MEH7-F1
#
_cell.length_a   1.000
_cell.length_b   1.000
_cell.length_c   1.000
_cell.angle_alpha   90.00
_cell.angle_beta   90.00
_cell.angle_gamma   90.00
#
_symmetry.space_group_name_H-M   'P 1'
#
loop_
_entity.id
_entity.type
_entity.pdbx_description
1 polymer ?
#
loop_
_entity_poly.entity_id
_entity_poly.type
_entity_poly.pdbx_seq_one_letter_code
_entity_poly.pdbx_strand_id
1 'polypeptide(L)' 'TNTSNSLMQLSTEPAMRGRVMALRVGVALGGTPIGAPIVGWVADHYGPRWSLGVGAASGFAAAIIGAYALTRLEPRPPV' A
#
# COMPACT_ATOMS: atom_id res chain seq x y z
N THR A 1 -3.51 -0.65 11.25
CA THR A 1 -2.45 -1.66 11.01
C THR A 1 -2.76 -3.02 11.64
N ASN A 2 -3.25 -3.09 12.88
CA ASN A 2 -3.61 -4.37 13.54
C ASN A 2 -4.69 -5.17 12.80
N THR A 3 -5.80 -4.54 12.39
CA THR A 3 -6.87 -5.22 11.64
C THR A 3 -6.39 -5.85 10.33
N SER A 4 -5.54 -5.14 9.57
CA SER A 4 -4.97 -5.68 8.33
C SER A 4 -4.05 -6.87 8.57
N ASN A 5 -3.26 -6.86 9.65
CA ASN A 5 -2.38 -7.96 10.01
C ASN A 5 -3.17 -9.23 10.36
N SER A 6 -4.21 -9.11 11.19
CA SER A 6 -5.09 -10.23 11.54
C SER A 6 -5.84 -10.78 10.32
N LEU A 7 -6.33 -9.91 9.43
CA LEU A 7 -7.01 -10.32 8.19
C LEU A 7 -6.11 -11.16 7.27
N MET A 8 -4.84 -10.78 7.08
CA MET A 8 -3.93 -11.58 6.25
C MET A 8 -3.59 -12.92 6.92
N GLN A 9 -3.48 -12.97 8.24
CA GLN A 9 -3.22 -14.21 8.97
C GLN A 9 -4.41 -15.19 8.89
N LEU A 10 -5.64 -14.66 8.97
CA LEU A 10 -6.87 -15.45 8.89
C LEU A 10 -7.19 -15.89 7.45
N SER A 11 -6.82 -15.11 6.45
CA SER A 11 -7.13 -15.40 5.04
C SER A 11 -6.04 -16.21 4.31
N THR A 12 -4.92 -16.53 4.97
CA THR A 12 -3.77 -17.22 4.36
C THR A 12 -3.49 -18.56 5.06
N GLU A 13 -3.30 -19.61 4.27
CA GLU A 13 -2.85 -20.94 4.70
C GLU A 13 -1.65 -20.84 5.67
N PRO A 14 -1.63 -21.57 6.80
CA PRO A 14 -0.61 -21.43 7.84
C PRO A 14 0.84 -21.50 7.32
N ALA A 15 1.11 -22.33 6.31
CA ALA A 15 2.43 -22.48 5.69
C ALA A 15 2.92 -21.22 4.93
N MET A 16 2.00 -20.36 4.50
CA MET A 16 2.32 -19.20 3.63
C MET A 16 2.31 -17.86 4.36
N ARG A 17 1.89 -17.83 5.63
CA ARG A 17 1.83 -16.61 6.46
C ARG A 17 3.17 -15.86 6.52
N GLY A 18 4.28 -16.59 6.67
CA GLY A 18 5.62 -16.00 6.70
C GLY A 18 6.01 -15.29 5.40
N ARG A 19 5.67 -15.87 4.25
CA ARG A 19 5.96 -15.30 2.93
C ARG A 19 5.08 -14.08 2.63
N VAL A 20 3.80 -14.12 2.99
CA VAL A 20 2.88 -12.98 2.83
C VAL A 20 3.30 -11.79 3.71
N MET A 21 3.68 -12.06 4.96
CA MET A 21 4.16 -11.00 5.85
C MET A 21 5.51 -10.43 5.38
N ALA A 22 6.41 -11.25 4.85
CA ALA A 22 7.67 -10.79 4.26
C ALA A 22 7.42 -9.85 3.06
N LEU A 23 6.49 -10.19 2.17
CA LEU A 23 6.09 -9.31 1.06
C LEU A 23 5.48 -8.00 1.55
N ARG A 24 4.59 -8.05 2.56
CA ARG A 24 4.00 -6.84 3.15
C ARG A 24 5.06 -5.91 3.72
N VAL A 25 6.00 -6.45 4.51
CA VAL A 25 7.07 -5.66 5.11
C VAL A 25 8.02 -5.13 4.03
N GLY A 26 8.35 -5.96 3.04
CA GLY A 26 9.17 -5.57 1.89
C GLY A 26 8.57 -4.40 1.10
N VAL A 27 7.26 -4.43 0.83
CA VAL A 27 6.57 -3.31 0.16
C VAL A 27 6.52 -2.07 1.06
N ALA A 28 6.19 -2.25 2.35
CA ALA A 28 6.09 -1.13 3.29
C ALA A 28 7.43 -0.39 3.49
N LEU A 29 8.53 -1.14 3.56
CA LEU A 29 9.87 -0.57 3.72
C LEU A 29 10.48 -0.13 2.38
N GLY A 30 10.21 -0.86 1.29
CA GLY A 30 10.78 -0.60 -0.03
C GLY A 30 10.18 0.60 -0.77
N GLY A 31 8.94 0.99 -0.45
CA GLY A 31 8.32 2.18 -1.05
C GLY A 31 8.96 3.49 -0.60
N THR A 32 9.41 3.57 0.65
CA THR A 32 9.97 4.79 1.25
C THR A 32 11.27 5.28 0.62
N PRO A 33 12.31 4.46 0.39
CA PRO A 33 13.55 4.92 -0.24
C PRO A 33 13.37 5.38 -1.69
N ILE A 34 12.28 4.99 -2.35
CA ILE A 34 11.93 5.46 -3.70
C ILE A 34 11.05 6.72 -3.63
N GLY A 35 10.06 6.73 -2.74
CA GLY A 35 9.15 7.86 -2.58
C GLY A 35 9.82 9.10 -2.00
N ALA A 36 10.74 8.94 -1.05
CA ALA A 36 11.39 10.07 -0.36
C ALA A 36 12.21 10.97 -1.31
N PRO A 37 13.06 10.45 -2.22
CA PRO A 37 13.76 11.28 -3.21
C PRO A 37 12.82 12.00 -4.19
N ILE A 38 11.75 11.32 -4.64
CA ILE A 38 10.78 11.91 -5.59
C ILE A 38 10.06 13.09 -4.92
N VAL A 39 9.58 12.89 -3.70
CA VAL A 39 8.88 13.91 -2.91
C VAL A 39 9.82 15.05 -2.50
N GLY A 40 11.09 14.74 -2.22
CA GLY A 40 12.15 15.72 -1.96
C GLY A 40 12.44 16.59 -3.17
N TRP A 41 12.62 16.00 -4.35
CA TRP A 41 12.84 16.73 -5.60
C TRP A 41 11.69 17.70 -5.92
N VAL A 42 10.44 17.28 -5.67
CA VAL A 42 9.26 18.15 -5.82
C VAL A 42 9.28 19.29 -4.79
N ALA A 43 9.69 19.01 -3.55
CA ALA A 43 9.83 20.03 -2.52
C ALA A 43 10.90 21.08 -2.89
N ASP A 44 12.01 20.65 -3.50
CA ASP A 44 13.10 21.53 -3.91
C ASP A 44 12.73 22.42 -5.11
N HIS A 45 11.95 21.92 -6.08
CA HIS A 45 11.58 22.67 -7.29
C HIS A 45 10.34 23.54 -7.14
N TYR A 46 9.33 23.04 -6.42
CA TYR A 46 8.00 23.68 -6.33
C TYR A 46 7.67 24.14 -4.91
N GLY A 47 8.51 23.83 -3.93
CA GLY A 47 8.32 24.17 -2.53
C GLY A 47 7.51 23.14 -1.73
N PRO A 48 7.50 23.24 -0.39
CA PRO A 48 6.91 22.23 0.50
C PRO A 48 5.40 22.00 0.30
N ARG A 49 4.68 23.02 -0.18
CA ARG A 49 3.22 22.97 -0.38
C ARG A 49 2.82 21.96 -1.46
N TRP A 50 3.62 21.87 -2.53
CA TRP A 50 3.37 20.94 -3.62
C TRP A 50 3.77 19.50 -3.26
N SER A 51 4.80 19.34 -2.43
CA SER A 51 5.21 18.04 -1.86
C SER A 51 4.07 17.40 -1.04
N LEU A 52 3.38 18.18 -0.21
CA LEU A 52 2.17 17.74 0.49
C LEU A 52 1.05 17.33 -0.47
N GLY A 53 0.87 18.08 -1.57
CA GLY A 53 -0.09 17.76 -2.63
C GLY A 53 0.21 16.42 -3.31
N VAL A 54 1.49 16.13 -3.60
CA VAL A 54 1.92 14.84 -4.16
C VAL A 54 1.64 13.70 -3.18
N GLY A 55 1.91 13.90 -1.88
CA GLY A 55 1.55 12.95 -0.84
C GLY A 55 0.05 12.65 -0.82
N ALA A 56 -0.80 13.69 -0.82
CA ALA A 56 -2.25 13.53 -0.86
C ALA A 56 -2.72 12.80 -2.14
N ALA A 57 -2.20 13.19 -3.31
CA ALA A 57 -2.53 12.56 -4.58
C ALA A 57 -2.17 11.06 -4.59
N SER A 58 -1.02 10.68 -4.03
CA SER A 58 -0.64 9.26 -3.90
C SER A 58 -1.60 8.47 -3.02
N GLY A 59 -2.10 9.07 -1.93
CA GLY A 59 -3.09 8.45 -1.05
C GLY A 59 -4.43 8.23 -1.75
N PHE A 60 -4.90 9.21 -2.52
CA PHE A 60 -6.10 9.06 -3.34
C PHE A 60 -5.92 7.98 -4.41
N ALA A 61 -4.77 7.95 -5.09
CA ALA A 61 -4.47 6.91 -6.08
C ALA A 61 -4.51 5.51 -5.44
N ALA A 62 -3.90 5.33 -4.28
CA ALA A 62 -3.93 4.06 -3.55
C ALA A 62 -5.37 3.65 -3.16
N ALA A 63 -6.19 4.60 -2.72
CA ALA A 63 -7.59 4.34 -2.40
C ALA A 63 -8.40 3.91 -3.63
N ILE A 64 -8.22 4.58 -4.78
CA ILE A 64 -8.88 4.24 -6.05
C ILE A 64 -8.47 2.83 -6.50
N ILE A 65 -7.16 2.52 -6.47
CA ILE A 65 -6.67 1.19 -6.83
C ILE A 65 -7.24 0.12 -5.91
N GLY A 66 -7.28 0.38 -4.60
CA GLY A 66 -7.88 -0.54 -3.62
C GLY A 66 -9.37 -0.76 -3.86
N ALA A 67 -10.14 0.30 -4.11
CA ALA A 67 -11.56 0.20 -4.41
C ALA A 67 -11.80 -0.58 -5.72
N TYR A 68 -11.03 -0.28 -6.77
CA TYR A 68 -11.09 -0.98 -8.04
C TYR A 68 -10.73 -2.47 -7.89
N ALA A 69 -9.68 -2.79 -7.15
CA ALA A 69 -9.31 -4.17 -6.86
C ALA A 69 -10.43 -4.92 -6.12
N LEU A 70 -11.09 -4.29 -5.14
CA LEU A 70 -12.23 -4.88 -4.44
C LEU A 70 -13.41 -5.13 -5.38
N THR A 71 -13.69 -4.23 -6.33
CA THR A 71 -14.74 -4.46 -7.35
C THR A 71 -14.39 -5.54 -8.37
N ARG A 72 -13.10 -5.87 -8.52
CA ARG A 72 -12.59 -6.92 -9.42
C ARG A 72 -12.44 -8.29 -8.74
N LEU A 73 -12.45 -8.33 -7.41
CA LEU A 73 -12.43 -9.57 -6.65
C LEU A 73 -13.86 -10.12 -6.65
N GLU A 74 -14.18 -10.94 -7.66
CA GLU A 74 -15.42 -11.70 -7.68
C GLU A 74 -15.57 -12.49 -6.35
N PRO A 75 -16.73 -12.46 -5.68
CA PRO A 75 -16.98 -13.25 -4.49
C PRO A 75 -16.75 -14.74 -4.82
N ARG A 76 -15.61 -15.30 -4.37
CA ARG A 76 -15.41 -16.75 -4.46
C ARG A 76 -16.46 -17.42 -3.58
N PRO A 77 -17.36 -18.25 -4.14
CA PRO A 77 -18.37 -18.92 -3.34
C PRO A 77 -17.69 -19.80 -2.28
N PRO A 78 -18.22 -19.84 -1.04
CA PRO A 78 -17.72 -20.74 -0.01
C PRO A 78 -17.96 -22.18 -0.47
N VAL A 79 -16.89 -22.98 -0.57
CA VAL A 79 -16.95 -24.44 -0.73
C VAL A 79 -16.97 -25.12 0.63
#